data_AF-A0A955XVB2-F1
#
_entry.id   AF-A0A955XVB2-F1
#
_cell.length_a   1.000
_cell.length_b   1.000
_cell.length_c   1.000
_cell.angle_alpha   90.00
_cell.angle_beta   90.00
_cell.angle_gamma   90.00
#
_symmetry.space_group_name_H-M   'P 1'
#
loop_
_entity.id
_entity.type
_entity.pdbx_description
1 polymer ?
#
loop_
_entity_poly.entity_id
_entity_poly.type
_entity_poly.pdbx_seq_one_letter_code
_entity_poly.pdbx_strand_id
1 'polypeptide(L)' 'VIERVEVAAIGRVRRAKLYYLRERQGKAARIRTMRERRGGQGSEA' A
#
# COMPACT_ATOMS: atom_id res chain seq x y z
N VAL A 1 -14.99 -9.17 17.90
CA VAL A 1 -15.53 -8.09 17.02
C VAL A 1 -14.50 -6.96 17.03
N ILE A 2 -14.20 -6.32 15.89
CA ILE A 2 -13.20 -5.23 15.79
C ILE A 2 -13.93 -3.90 15.66
N GLU A 3 -13.53 -2.88 16.42
CA GLU A 3 -14.20 -1.56 16.47
C GLU A 3 -13.79 -0.62 15.32
N ARG A 4 -12.49 -0.51 14.99
CA ARG A 4 -12.00 0.42 13.96
C ARG A 4 -10.69 -0.07 13.34
N VAL A 5 -10.47 0.27 12.06
CA VAL A 5 -9.23 0.03 11.33
C VAL A 5 -8.76 1.33 10.70
N GLU A 6 -7.49 1.68 10.91
CA GLU A 6 -6.84 2.85 10.31
C GLU A 6 -5.80 2.41 9.26
N VAL A 7 -5.68 3.19 8.20
CA VAL A 7 -4.66 2.95 7.16
C VAL A 7 -3.38 3.66 7.56
N ALA A 8 -2.36 2.88 7.96
CA ALA A 8 -1.06 3.44 8.31
C ALA A 8 -0.26 3.92 7.09
N ALA A 9 -0.29 3.17 5.98
CA ALA A 9 0.42 3.51 4.74
C ALA A 9 -0.14 2.77 3.52
N ILE A 10 -0.08 3.42 2.35
CA ILE A 10 -0.49 2.82 1.06
C ILE A 10 0.74 2.28 0.32
N GLY A 11 0.74 0.97 0.07
CA GLY A 11 1.76 0.27 -0.70
C GLY A 11 1.27 -0.13 -2.09
N ARG A 12 2.17 -0.11 -3.09
CA ARG A 12 1.85 -0.62 -4.44
C ARG A 12 2.26 -2.08 -4.58
N VAL A 13 1.29 -2.95 -4.82
CA VAL A 13 1.49 -4.39 -5.03
C VAL A 13 0.88 -4.82 -6.37
N ARG A 14 1.41 -5.91 -6.94
CA ARG A 14 0.88 -6.50 -8.20
C ARG A 14 -0.10 -7.65 -7.95
N ARG A 15 0.06 -8.35 -6.82
CA ARG A 15 -0.75 -9.51 -6.45
C ARG A 15 -1.73 -9.11 -5.35
N ALA A 16 -2.98 -9.53 -5.46
CA ALA A 16 -3.99 -9.30 -4.43
C ALA A 16 -3.66 -10.03 -3.12
N LYS A 17 -3.14 -11.26 -3.23
CA LYS A 17 -2.67 -12.05 -2.08
C LYS A 17 -1.15 -11.96 -1.97
N LEU A 18 -0.66 -11.51 -0.81
CA LEU A 18 0.76 -11.24 -0.55
C LEU A 18 1.51 -12.45 0.04
N TYR A 19 1.13 -13.67 -0.31
CA TYR A 19 1.77 -14.89 0.23
C TYR A 19 3.25 -14.99 -0.07
N TYR A 20 3.70 -14.35 -1.15
CA TYR A 20 5.12 -14.26 -1.49
C TYR A 20 5.97 -13.49 -0.46
N LEU A 21 5.33 -12.72 0.42
CA LEU A 21 6.05 -12.08 1.52
C LEU A 21 6.41 -13.06 2.63
N ARG A 22 5.75 -14.24 2.70
CA ARG A 22 6.04 -15.26 3.72
C ARG A 22 7.44 -15.85 3.57
N GLU A 23 7.91 -15.95 2.33
CA GLU A 23 9.24 -16.48 1.99
C GLU A 23 10.32 -15.39 1.92
N ARG A 24 9.94 -14.11 2.00
CA ARG A 24 10.87 -12.98 1.85
C ARG A 24 11.17 -12.36 3.20
N GLN A 25 12.43 -11.96 3.40
CA GLN A 25 12.87 -11.32 4.64
C GLN A 25 13.73 -10.07 4.37
N GLY A 26 13.84 -9.22 5.39
CA GLY A 26 14.65 -8.01 5.35
C GLY A 26 14.27 -7.06 4.21
N LYS A 27 15.27 -6.62 3.44
CA LYS A 27 15.07 -5.66 2.34
C LYS A 27 14.16 -6.21 1.24
N ALA A 28 14.11 -7.53 1.04
CA ALA A 28 13.34 -8.15 -0.03
C ALA A 28 11.82 -8.19 0.24
N ALA A 29 11.41 -8.11 1.50
CA ALA A 29 10.01 -8.07 1.91
C ALA A 29 9.39 -6.66 1.84
N ARG A 30 10.20 -5.61 1.64
CA ARG A 30 9.73 -4.23 1.66
C ARG A 30 8.83 -3.94 0.46
N ILE A 31 7.59 -3.54 0.74
CA ILE A 31 6.67 -3.01 -0.26
C ILE A 31 6.98 -1.53 -0.47
N ARG A 32 7.09 -1.12 -1.73
CA ARG A 32 7.29 0.29 -2.08
C ARG A 32 6.00 1.07 -1.84
N THR A 33 6.10 2.21 -1.18
CA THR A 33 4.98 3.12 -1.01
C THR A 33 4.46 3.61 -2.36
N MET A 34 3.15 3.78 -2.45
CA MET A 34 2.55 4.41 -3.61
C MET A 34 3.01 5.87 -3.61
N ARG A 35 3.85 6.23 -4.59
CA ARG A 35 4.10 7.65 -4.87
C ARG A 35 2.80 8.18 -5.44
N GLU A 36 2.09 8.99 -4.67
CA GLU A 36 1.01 9.80 -5.19
C GLU A 36 1.59 10.57 -6.37
N ARG A 37 1.12 10.26 -7.57
CA ARG A 37 1.21 11.23 -8.66
C ARG A 37 0.29 12.35 -8.21
N ARG A 38 0.84 13.44 -7.66
CA ARG A 38 0.10 14.70 -7.54
C ARG A 38 -0.42 15.03 -8.93
N GLY A 39 -1.71 14.81 -9.16
CA GLY A 39 -2.31 14.88 -10.49
C GLY A 39 -3.83 14.73 -10.43
N GLY A 40 -4.45 15.33 -9.42
CA GLY A 40 -5.90 15.25 -9.22
C GLY A 40 -6.36 16.09 -8.02
N GLN A 41 -5.87 17.31 -7.90
CA GLN A 41 -6.58 18.36 -7.16
C GLN A 41 -6.71 19.52 -8.13
N GLY A 42 -7.93 19.79 -8.59
CA GLY A 42 -8.21 20.89 -9.50
C GLY A 42 -9.32 20.60 -10.51
N SER A 43 -10.47 20.10 -10.06
CA SER A 43 -11.74 20.33 -10.77
C SER A 43 -12.91 19.98 -9.86
N GLU A 44 -13.23 20.88 -8.94
CA GLU A 44 -14.62 21.08 -8.54
C GLU A 44 -14.73 22.57 -8.22
N ALA A 45 -15.31 23.27 -9.20
CA ALA A 45 -15.85 24.61 -9.08
C ALA A 45 -17.29 24.51 -8.56
#